data_AF-A0A5C5Z0A8-F1
#
_entry.id   AF-A0A5C5Z0A8-F1
#
_cell.length_a   1.000
_cell.length_b   1.000
_cell.length_c   1.000
_cell.angle_alpha   90.00
_cell.angle_beta   90.00
_cell.angle_gamma   90.00
#
_symmetry.space_group_name_H-M   'P 1'
#
loop_
_entity.id
_entity.type
_entity.pdbx_description
1 polymer ?
#
loop_
_entity_poly.entity_id
_entity_poly.type
_entity_poly.pdbx_seq_one_letter_code
_entity_poly.pdbx_strand_id
1 'polypeptide(L)'
;MNRLLAGLYVTLMLLLAFANSATANRLVSLNRGEASIDWQACLSRYGLNWDRVSNRWEDAPYTGNGNVGFLFSQAKGTAGNAISIYAGRHDYYDHRLPDDGKERLWIYRSRFSRGHFDLTSQGEIKAVGLRLSLGNADLTSAITTSVGSHSKSLNFVPFKTIACSVSMARPLVWQSTNMIRGSEQ
;
A
#
# COMPACT_ATOMS: atom_id res chain seq x y z
N MET A 1 1.75 8.98 -79.24
CA MET A 1 0.78 9.59 -78.29
C MET A 1 0.75 8.88 -76.93
N ASN A 2 0.87 7.54 -76.86
CA ASN A 2 0.69 6.79 -75.59
C ASN A 2 1.80 6.93 -74.53
N ARG A 3 3.04 7.27 -74.91
CA ARG A 3 4.16 7.38 -73.94
C ARG A 3 4.10 8.63 -73.06
N LEU A 4 3.55 9.73 -73.58
CA LEU A 4 3.37 10.98 -72.82
C LEU A 4 2.21 10.89 -71.81
N LEU A 5 1.12 10.22 -72.20
CA LEU A 5 -0.02 9.96 -71.31
C LEU A 5 0.35 9.04 -70.15
N ALA A 6 1.17 8.00 -70.39
CA ALA A 6 1.68 7.13 -69.34
C ALA A 6 2.58 7.87 -68.34
N GLY A 7 3.43 8.78 -68.84
CA GLY A 7 4.29 9.61 -67.98
C GLY A 7 3.48 10.55 -67.07
N LEU A 8 2.44 11.19 -67.62
CA LEU A 8 1.55 12.08 -66.85
C LEU A 8 0.79 11.31 -65.76
N TYR A 9 0.34 10.09 -66.07
CA TYR A 9 -0.40 9.25 -65.13
C TYR A 9 0.45 8.75 -63.96
N VAL A 10 1.70 8.34 -64.24
CA VAL A 10 2.66 7.94 -63.20
C VAL A 10 3.01 9.12 -62.30
N THR A 11 3.19 10.31 -62.88
CA THR A 11 3.48 11.54 -62.12
C THR A 11 2.30 11.94 -61.23
N LEU A 12 1.07 11.82 -61.72
CA LEU A 12 -0.15 12.09 -60.95
C LEU A 12 -0.33 11.08 -59.80
N MET A 13 -0.07 9.80 -60.04
CA MET A 13 -0.11 8.75 -59.02
C MET A 13 0.94 8.96 -57.92
N LEU A 14 2.15 9.40 -58.29
CA LEU A 14 3.20 9.77 -57.33
C LEU A 14 2.79 11.00 -56.50
N LEU A 15 2.25 12.04 -57.12
CA LEU A 15 1.77 13.23 -56.42
C LEU A 15 0.63 12.92 -55.44
N LEU A 16 -0.31 12.05 -55.82
CA LEU A 16 -1.39 11.58 -54.95
C LEU A 16 -0.86 10.73 -53.78
N ALA A 17 0.16 9.89 -54.00
CA ALA A 17 0.80 9.11 -52.94
C ALA A 17 1.53 10.01 -51.93
N PHE A 18 2.27 11.03 -52.40
CA PHE A 18 2.96 11.97 -51.52
C PHE A 18 1.99 12.88 -50.74
N ALA A 19 0.88 13.30 -51.35
CA ALA A 19 -0.15 14.09 -50.66
C ALA A 19 -0.80 13.30 -49.51
N ASN A 20 -1.02 11.99 -49.69
CA ASN A 20 -1.59 11.11 -48.65
C ASN A 20 -0.61 10.82 -47.49
N SER A 21 0.71 10.73 -47.75
CA SER A 21 1.70 10.60 -46.67
C SER A 21 1.83 11.86 -45.83
N ALA A 22 1.64 13.05 -46.42
CA ALA A 22 1.69 14.32 -45.69
C ALA A 22 0.46 14.54 -44.78
N THR A 23 -0.72 14.07 -45.18
CA THR A 23 -1.95 14.13 -44.34
C THR A 23 -1.99 13.03 -43.29
N ALA A 24 -1.51 11.82 -43.58
CA ALA A 24 -1.42 10.73 -42.61
C ALA A 24 -0.51 11.08 -41.41
N ASN A 25 0.62 11.78 -41.66
CA ASN A 25 1.50 12.24 -40.58
C ASN A 25 0.94 13.41 -39.78
N ARG A 26 -0.05 14.16 -40.30
CA ARG A 26 -0.66 15.28 -39.57
C ARG A 26 -1.68 14.82 -38.53
N LEU A 27 -2.31 13.67 -38.74
CA LEU A 27 -3.29 13.08 -37.82
C LEU A 27 -2.65 12.29 -36.66
N VAL A 28 -1.38 11.90 -36.78
CA VAL A 28 -0.64 11.18 -35.72
C VAL A 28 -0.03 12.14 -34.68
N SER A 29 -0.05 13.45 -34.91
CA SER A 29 0.37 14.47 -33.93
C SER A 29 -0.80 15.11 -33.17
N LEU A 30 -1.91 14.39 -33.00
CA LEU A 30 -2.69 14.62 -31.79
C LEU A 30 -1.77 14.24 -30.64
N ASN A 31 -1.12 15.26 -30.07
CA ASN A 31 -0.58 15.24 -28.73
C ASN A 31 -1.61 14.53 -27.86
N ARG A 32 -1.44 13.21 -27.67
CA ARG A 32 -1.74 12.59 -26.40
C ARG A 32 -0.71 13.22 -25.46
N GLY A 33 -0.95 14.47 -25.11
CA GLY A 33 -0.32 15.10 -23.98
C GLY A 33 -0.70 14.18 -22.85
N GLU A 34 0.21 13.28 -22.47
CA GLU A 34 0.22 12.78 -21.12
C GLU A 34 0.31 14.05 -20.29
N ALA A 35 -0.84 14.54 -19.84
CA ALA A 35 -0.87 15.53 -18.79
C ALA A 35 0.03 14.92 -17.72
N SER A 36 1.13 15.59 -17.37
CA SER A 36 2.02 15.11 -16.32
C SER A 36 1.19 15.12 -15.03
N ILE A 37 0.59 13.97 -14.69
CA ILE A 37 -0.24 13.85 -13.51
C ILE A 37 0.70 13.90 -12.32
N ASP A 38 0.54 14.92 -11.48
CA ASP A 38 1.15 14.94 -10.16
C ASP A 38 0.44 13.89 -9.29
N TRP A 39 0.98 12.67 -9.32
CA TRP A 39 0.45 11.56 -8.54
C TRP A 39 0.53 11.80 -7.04
N GLN A 40 1.53 12.57 -6.58
CA GLN A 40 1.66 12.90 -5.16
C GLN A 40 0.51 13.80 -4.72
N ALA A 41 0.25 14.88 -5.46
CA ALA A 41 -0.87 15.77 -5.19
C ALA A 41 -2.22 15.04 -5.33
N CYS A 42 -2.35 14.16 -6.32
CA CYS A 42 -3.54 13.35 -6.52
C CYS A 42 -3.81 12.43 -5.32
N LEU A 43 -2.86 11.56 -4.96
CA LEU A 43 -3.01 10.55 -3.90
C LEU A 43 -3.13 11.15 -2.51
N SER A 44 -2.52 12.32 -2.25
CA SER A 44 -2.60 13.00 -0.95
C SER A 44 -4.04 13.35 -0.54
N ARG A 45 -4.96 13.44 -1.52
CA ARG A 45 -6.38 13.72 -1.29
C ARG A 45 -7.20 12.50 -0.89
N TYR A 46 -6.72 11.30 -1.14
CA TYR A 46 -7.46 10.03 -0.96
C TYR A 46 -7.01 9.23 0.26
N GLY A 47 -6.53 9.92 1.30
CA GLY A 47 -6.17 9.26 2.56
C GLY A 47 -7.38 8.64 3.25
N LEU A 48 -7.20 7.45 3.82
CA LEU A 48 -8.21 6.77 4.62
C LEU A 48 -8.10 7.24 6.07
N ASN A 49 -9.24 7.47 6.73
CA ASN A 49 -9.27 7.92 8.12
C ASN A 49 -10.13 6.97 8.97
N TRP A 50 -9.72 6.76 10.20
CA TRP A 50 -10.46 6.03 11.22
C TRP A 50 -10.55 6.87 12.49
N ASP A 51 -11.75 6.97 13.06
CA ASP A 51 -12.08 7.71 14.29
C ASP A 51 -12.23 6.80 15.51
N ARG A 52 -12.05 5.49 15.31
CA ARG A 52 -12.07 4.45 16.34
C ARG A 52 -11.00 3.41 16.06
N VAL A 53 -10.57 2.70 17.10
CA VAL A 53 -9.77 1.49 16.90
C VAL A 53 -10.69 0.39 16.37
N SER A 54 -10.33 -0.20 15.24
CA SER A 54 -11.08 -1.29 14.64
C SER A 54 -11.01 -2.53 15.53
N ASN A 55 -12.17 -3.11 15.83
CA ASN A 55 -12.29 -4.34 16.63
C ASN A 55 -12.35 -5.62 15.77
N ARG A 56 -12.17 -5.43 14.47
CA ARG A 56 -12.26 -6.43 13.42
C ARG A 56 -11.07 -6.23 12.48
N TRP A 57 -10.62 -7.31 11.87
CA TRP A 57 -9.45 -7.26 10.98
C TRP A 57 -9.84 -6.73 9.60
N GLU A 58 -11.11 -6.88 9.22
CA GLU A 58 -11.65 -6.50 7.92
C GLU A 58 -11.70 -4.97 7.70
N ASP A 59 -11.87 -4.20 8.79
CA ASP A 59 -11.96 -2.74 8.76
C ASP A 59 -10.76 -2.07 9.45
N ALA A 60 -9.71 -2.82 9.77
CA ALA A 60 -8.52 -2.33 10.43
C ALA A 60 -7.59 -1.55 9.48
N PRO A 61 -7.00 -0.43 9.93
CA PRO A 61 -5.94 0.22 9.19
C PRO A 61 -4.73 -0.71 9.06
N TYR A 62 -4.12 -0.70 7.88
CA TYR A 62 -2.95 -1.50 7.56
C TYR A 62 -1.94 -0.71 6.73
N THR A 63 -0.68 -1.15 6.77
CA THR A 63 0.40 -0.64 5.92
C THR A 63 1.53 -1.67 5.84
N GLY A 64 2.39 -1.59 4.83
CA GLY A 64 3.46 -2.54 4.63
C GLY A 64 4.27 -2.28 3.38
N ASN A 65 5.27 -3.13 3.15
CA ASN A 65 6.19 -2.99 2.02
C ASN A 65 6.16 -4.16 1.03
N GLY A 66 5.06 -4.91 1.02
CA GLY A 66 4.91 -6.11 0.21
C GLY A 66 5.54 -7.36 0.83
N ASN A 67 6.61 -7.23 1.61
CA ASN A 67 7.19 -8.34 2.36
C ASN A 67 6.60 -8.43 3.78
N VAL A 68 6.66 -7.33 4.53
CA VAL A 68 6.13 -7.23 5.89
C VAL A 68 4.99 -6.24 5.92
N GLY A 69 3.93 -6.58 6.65
CA GLY A 69 2.76 -5.73 6.85
C GLY A 69 2.37 -5.62 8.31
N PHE A 70 1.72 -4.52 8.65
CA PHE A 70 1.19 -4.22 9.96
C PHE A 70 -0.29 -3.92 9.85
N LEU A 71 -1.06 -4.45 10.79
CA LEU A 71 -2.49 -4.20 10.93
C LEU A 71 -2.78 -3.77 12.35
N PHE A 72 -3.56 -2.70 12.50
CA PHE A 72 -3.84 -2.04 13.77
C PHE A 72 -5.27 -2.37 14.19
N SER A 73 -5.41 -3.14 15.26
CA SER A 73 -6.73 -3.55 15.74
C SER A 73 -6.72 -3.70 17.25
N GLN A 74 -7.90 -3.58 17.86
CA GLN A 74 -8.13 -3.97 19.25
C GLN A 74 -8.99 -5.22 19.22
N ALA A 75 -8.36 -6.38 19.26
CA ALA A 75 -9.10 -7.65 19.20
C ALA A 75 -10.11 -7.76 20.35
N LYS A 76 -11.18 -8.51 20.12
CA LYS A 76 -12.15 -8.80 21.18
C LYS A 76 -11.46 -9.48 22.35
N GLY A 77 -11.62 -8.92 23.55
CA GLY A 77 -10.96 -9.41 24.76
C GLY A 77 -9.66 -8.68 25.12
N THR A 78 -9.14 -7.83 24.23
CA THR A 78 -8.03 -6.91 24.55
C THR A 78 -8.54 -5.80 25.47
N ALA A 79 -7.72 -5.39 26.43
CA ALA A 79 -8.07 -4.32 27.37
C ALA A 79 -8.30 -2.98 26.63
N GLY A 80 -9.26 -2.17 27.11
CA GLY A 80 -9.66 -0.89 26.50
C GLY A 80 -8.54 0.16 26.42
N ASN A 81 -7.43 -0.07 27.10
CA ASN A 81 -6.23 0.76 27.08
C ASN A 81 -5.14 0.25 26.12
N ALA A 82 -5.37 -0.81 25.36
CA ALA A 82 -4.39 -1.42 24.47
C ALA A 82 -4.81 -1.44 22.99
N ILE A 83 -3.85 -1.20 22.10
CA ILE A 83 -3.99 -1.39 20.65
C ILE A 83 -3.01 -2.49 20.22
N SER A 84 -3.51 -3.50 19.53
CA SER A 84 -2.70 -4.60 19.01
C SER A 84 -2.21 -4.28 17.60
N ILE A 85 -0.92 -4.50 17.38
CA ILE A 85 -0.24 -4.39 16.09
C ILE A 85 0.10 -5.78 15.60
N TYR A 86 -0.67 -6.28 14.64
CA TYR A 86 -0.45 -7.57 14.00
C TYR A 86 0.61 -7.45 12.93
N ALA A 87 1.68 -8.24 13.03
CA ALA A 87 2.81 -8.22 12.10
C ALA A 87 2.77 -9.43 11.15
N GLY A 88 2.36 -9.21 9.90
CA GLY A 88 2.35 -10.22 8.84
C GLY A 88 3.66 -10.26 8.06
N ARG A 89 4.01 -11.44 7.51
CA ARG A 89 5.09 -11.62 6.55
C ARG A 89 4.61 -12.46 5.38
N HIS A 90 4.95 -12.07 4.16
CA HIS A 90 4.49 -12.75 2.95
C HIS A 90 5.15 -14.11 2.74
N ASP A 91 6.37 -14.28 3.25
CA ASP A 91 7.23 -15.47 3.13
C ASP A 91 7.06 -16.44 4.30
N TYR A 92 6.11 -16.18 5.20
CA TYR A 92 5.85 -17.05 6.34
C TYR A 92 4.63 -17.93 6.05
N TYR A 93 4.91 -19.19 5.74
CA TYR A 93 3.91 -20.18 5.35
C TYR A 93 4.30 -21.55 5.90
N ASP A 94 3.42 -22.52 5.70
CA ASP A 94 3.66 -23.90 6.12
C ASP A 94 4.85 -24.55 5.38
N HIS A 95 5.82 -25.06 6.12
CA HIS A 95 7.03 -25.67 5.55
C HIS A 95 6.83 -27.12 5.08
N ARG A 96 5.67 -27.75 5.32
CA ARG A 96 5.38 -29.10 4.82
C ARG A 96 5.59 -29.18 3.31
N LEU A 97 6.15 -30.31 2.87
CA LEU A 97 6.35 -30.57 1.45
C LEU A 97 5.03 -30.47 0.69
N PRO A 98 5.04 -30.04 -0.58
CA PRO A 98 3.83 -29.94 -1.37
C PRO A 98 3.21 -31.32 -1.57
N ASP A 99 1.88 -31.37 -1.53
CA ASP A 99 1.15 -32.54 -1.99
C ASP A 99 1.35 -32.71 -3.50
N ASP A 100 1.93 -33.84 -3.91
CA ASP A 100 2.14 -34.19 -5.32
C ASP A 100 2.95 -33.13 -6.12
N GLY A 101 3.92 -32.47 -5.47
CA GLY A 101 4.78 -31.46 -6.10
C GLY A 101 4.08 -30.14 -6.45
N LYS A 102 2.84 -29.92 -5.99
CA LYS A 102 2.07 -28.70 -6.29
C LYS A 102 2.44 -27.55 -5.36
N GLU A 103 3.40 -26.74 -5.80
CA GLU A 103 3.96 -25.59 -5.04
C GLU A 103 3.06 -24.35 -4.92
N ARG A 104 1.76 -24.42 -5.26
CA ARG A 104 0.91 -23.20 -5.22
C ARG A 104 0.66 -22.79 -3.77
N LEU A 105 1.51 -21.88 -3.26
CA LEU A 105 1.54 -21.42 -1.88
C LEU A 105 0.20 -20.88 -1.37
N TRP A 106 -0.65 -20.30 -2.22
CA TRP A 106 -1.94 -19.75 -1.80
C TRP A 106 -3.09 -20.78 -1.82
N ILE A 107 -2.89 -21.96 -2.41
CA ILE A 107 -3.91 -23.02 -2.51
C ILE A 107 -3.57 -24.17 -1.55
N TYR A 108 -2.30 -24.59 -1.53
CA TYR A 108 -1.87 -25.81 -0.86
C TYR A 108 -1.08 -25.57 0.42
N ARG A 109 -0.75 -24.31 0.75
CA ARG A 109 -0.02 -23.98 1.98
C ARG A 109 -0.73 -22.87 2.76
N SER A 110 -0.92 -23.09 4.05
CA SER A 110 -1.50 -22.08 4.92
C SER A 110 -0.46 -21.01 5.26
N ARG A 111 -0.89 -19.75 5.28
CA ARG A 111 -0.11 -18.65 5.89
C ARG A 111 -0.41 -18.60 7.39
N PHE A 112 0.63 -18.55 8.20
CA PHE A 112 0.49 -18.46 9.65
C PHE A 112 0.62 -17.00 10.12
N SER A 113 -0.24 -16.60 11.06
CA SER A 113 -0.06 -15.35 11.79
C SER A 113 1.04 -15.52 12.84
N ARG A 114 1.97 -14.57 12.93
CA ARG A 114 3.11 -14.62 13.87
C ARG A 114 2.80 -14.05 15.26
N GLY A 115 1.55 -13.65 15.50
CA GLY A 115 1.12 -12.95 16.72
C GLY A 115 1.00 -11.44 16.51
N HIS A 116 1.04 -10.69 17.62
CA HIS A 116 0.87 -9.24 17.64
C HIS A 116 1.67 -8.61 18.79
N PHE A 117 1.85 -7.29 18.71
CA PHE A 117 2.38 -6.48 19.80
C PHE A 117 1.26 -5.64 20.40
N ASP A 118 1.13 -5.62 21.71
CA ASP A 118 0.18 -4.73 22.38
C ASP A 118 0.86 -3.43 22.81
N LEU A 119 0.32 -2.31 22.34
CA LEU A 119 0.64 -0.98 22.84
C LEU A 119 -0.35 -0.63 23.93
N THR A 120 0.05 -0.89 25.17
CA THR A 120 -0.77 -0.64 26.36
C THR A 120 -0.49 0.75 26.93
N SER A 121 -1.49 1.61 26.88
CA SER A 121 -1.45 2.92 27.54
C SER A 121 -1.78 2.80 29.03
N GLN A 122 -1.28 3.75 29.84
CA GLN A 122 -1.57 3.77 31.28
C GLN A 122 -3.04 4.14 31.59
N GLY A 123 -3.69 4.86 30.67
CA GLY A 123 -5.10 5.26 30.79
C GLY A 123 -5.97 4.54 29.78
N GLU A 124 -7.29 4.61 29.98
CA GLU A 124 -8.21 4.12 28.95
C GLU A 124 -8.13 4.99 27.70
N ILE A 125 -8.16 4.36 26.53
CA ILE A 125 -8.23 5.07 25.25
C ILE A 125 -9.64 5.64 25.10
N LYS A 126 -9.74 6.97 24.94
CA LYS A 126 -11.01 7.70 24.84
C LYS A 126 -11.34 8.12 23.41
N ALA A 127 -10.32 8.42 22.61
CA ALA A 127 -10.49 8.78 21.21
C ALA A 127 -9.24 8.42 20.42
N VAL A 128 -9.43 8.07 19.15
CA VAL A 128 -8.33 7.77 18.23
C VAL A 128 -8.62 8.43 16.88
N GLY A 129 -7.61 9.05 16.28
CA GLY A 129 -7.59 9.44 14.88
C GLY A 129 -6.45 8.74 14.17
N LEU A 130 -6.75 7.75 13.32
CA LEU A 130 -5.77 7.09 12.46
C LEU A 130 -5.94 7.59 11.03
N ARG A 131 -4.84 7.81 10.31
CA ARG A 131 -4.87 8.22 8.91
C ARG A 131 -3.80 7.50 8.10
N LEU A 132 -4.22 6.79 7.05
CA LEU A 132 -3.31 6.20 6.06
C LEU A 132 -3.19 7.16 4.87
N SER A 133 -2.00 7.71 4.64
CA SER A 133 -1.69 8.51 3.46
C SER A 133 -1.32 7.60 2.30
N LEU A 134 -2.02 7.72 1.17
CA LEU A 134 -1.66 6.98 -0.04
C LEU A 134 -0.47 7.59 -0.77
N GLY A 135 -0.25 8.91 -0.66
CA GLY A 135 0.89 9.58 -1.29
C GLY A 135 2.21 9.25 -0.60
N ASN A 136 2.22 9.20 0.73
CA ASN A 136 3.43 8.93 1.52
C ASN A 136 3.56 7.47 1.97
N ALA A 137 2.52 6.67 1.80
CA ALA A 137 2.41 5.29 2.29
C ALA A 137 2.60 5.15 3.82
N ASP A 138 2.30 6.18 4.60
CA ASP A 138 2.45 6.22 6.06
C ASP A 138 1.10 6.16 6.80
N LEU A 139 1.11 5.58 8.00
CA LEU A 139 -0.06 5.51 8.88
C LEU A 139 0.16 6.40 10.09
N THR A 140 -0.54 7.51 10.22
CA THR A 140 -0.39 8.42 11.37
C THR A 140 -1.46 8.14 12.42
N SER A 141 -1.15 8.35 13.70
CA SER A 141 -2.10 8.15 14.79
C SER A 141 -2.11 9.32 15.78
N ALA A 142 -3.30 9.65 16.28
CA ALA A 142 -3.49 10.55 17.40
C ALA A 142 -4.42 9.86 18.40
N ILE A 143 -3.90 9.52 19.58
CA ILE A 143 -4.60 8.74 20.60
C ILE A 143 -4.76 9.61 21.84
N THR A 144 -6.00 9.80 22.29
CA THR A 144 -6.29 10.46 23.56
C THR A 144 -6.65 9.42 24.61
N THR A 145 -6.02 9.52 25.77
CA THR A 145 -6.25 8.63 26.92
C THR A 145 -6.76 9.41 28.12
N SER A 146 -7.30 8.71 29.13
CA SER A 146 -7.79 9.34 30.36
C SER A 146 -6.72 10.08 31.18
N VAL A 147 -5.43 9.76 30.98
CA VAL A 147 -4.29 10.38 31.68
C VAL A 147 -3.47 11.33 30.79
N GLY A 148 -3.90 11.60 29.55
CA GLY A 148 -3.27 12.55 28.65
C GLY A 148 -3.48 12.23 27.16
N SER A 149 -3.11 13.15 26.29
CA SER A 149 -3.19 12.97 24.83
C SER A 149 -1.82 12.69 24.22
N HIS A 150 -1.77 11.79 23.24
CA HIS A 150 -0.58 11.36 22.52
C HIS A 150 -0.82 11.55 21.03
N SER A 151 -0.12 12.49 20.40
CA SER A 151 -0.13 12.61 18.93
C SER A 151 1.17 12.04 18.38
N LYS A 152 1.08 10.98 17.57
CA LYS A 152 2.25 10.31 17.02
C LYS A 152 2.04 9.77 15.61
N SER A 153 2.84 10.30 14.69
CA SER A 153 3.03 9.73 13.36
C SER A 153 3.67 8.35 13.44
N LEU A 154 2.97 7.32 12.99
CA LEU A 154 3.50 5.97 12.88
C LEU A 154 3.97 5.72 11.43
N ASN A 155 5.15 6.26 11.13
CA ASN A 155 5.64 6.30 9.76
C ASN A 155 6.22 4.96 9.31
N PHE A 156 5.44 4.19 8.56
CA PHE A 156 5.94 3.02 7.85
C PHE A 156 6.49 3.45 6.48
N VAL A 157 7.81 3.41 6.32
CA VAL A 157 8.47 3.73 5.04
C VAL A 157 8.84 2.42 4.34
N PRO A 158 8.19 2.08 3.21
CA PRO A 158 8.25 0.72 2.70
C PRO A 158 9.64 0.27 2.19
N PHE A 159 10.53 1.16 1.78
CA PHE A 159 11.68 0.75 0.94
C PHE A 159 13.05 0.62 1.62
N LYS A 160 13.20 0.94 2.92
CA LYS A 160 14.53 0.82 3.57
C LYS A 160 14.52 0.33 5.02
N THR A 161 13.53 0.72 5.82
CA THR A 161 13.41 0.30 7.21
C THR A 161 11.97 0.46 7.66
N ILE A 162 11.42 -0.59 8.25
CA ILE A 162 10.16 -0.51 8.98
C ILE A 162 10.47 0.10 10.33
N ALA A 163 10.01 1.33 10.56
CA ALA A 163 10.21 2.03 11.81
C ALA A 163 8.85 2.33 12.45
N CYS A 164 8.68 1.88 13.70
CA CYS A 164 7.62 2.38 14.56
C CYS A 164 8.22 3.49 15.42
N SER A 165 7.79 4.74 15.22
CA SER A 165 8.19 5.84 16.09
C SER A 165 7.05 6.14 17.06
N VAL A 166 7.37 6.32 18.34
CA VAL A 166 6.44 6.75 19.42
C VAL A 166 7.11 7.90 20.19
N SER A 167 6.45 9.04 20.37
CA SER A 167 6.87 10.22 21.15
C SER A 167 5.65 10.54 21.96
N MET A 168 5.90 10.85 23.21
CA MET A 168 4.85 11.04 24.16
C MET A 168 5.27 12.17 25.08
N ALA A 169 4.29 12.85 25.66
CA ALA A 169 4.54 13.78 26.74
C ALA A 169 5.02 13.06 28.02
N ARG A 170 4.82 11.72 28.14
CA ARG A 170 5.21 10.87 29.29
C ARG A 170 5.59 9.44 28.86
N PRO A 171 6.49 8.74 29.58
CA PRO A 171 7.00 7.42 29.20
C PRO A 171 5.93 6.31 29.30
N LEU A 172 6.03 5.31 28.40
CA LEU A 172 5.14 4.15 28.31
C LEU A 172 5.92 2.86 28.55
N VAL A 173 5.29 1.85 29.15
CA VAL A 173 5.88 0.54 29.41
C VAL A 173 5.61 -0.37 28.21
N TRP A 174 6.66 -0.72 27.45
CA TRP A 174 6.57 -1.70 26.37
C TRP A 174 6.47 -3.11 26.97
N GLN A 175 5.40 -3.83 26.68
CA GLN A 175 5.29 -5.26 27.00
C GLN A 175 5.01 -6.03 25.71
N SER A 176 6.01 -6.79 25.23
CA SER A 176 5.78 -7.75 24.16
C SER A 176 5.21 -9.03 24.76
N THR A 177 3.97 -9.37 24.42
CA THR A 177 3.35 -10.63 24.82
C THR A 177 3.00 -11.41 23.55
N ASN A 178 3.37 -12.69 23.50
CA ASN A 178 3.04 -13.64 22.42
C ASN A 178 3.70 -13.41 21.04
N MET A 179 5.03 -13.34 20.99
CA MET A 179 5.76 -13.64 19.75
C MET A 179 6.02 -15.14 19.65
N ILE A 180 5.49 -15.79 18.62
CA ILE A 180 5.94 -17.14 18.26
C ILE A 180 7.38 -16.98 17.74
N ARG A 181 8.38 -17.49 18.49
CA ARG A 181 9.75 -17.62 17.97
C ARG A 181 9.68 -18.59 16.79
N GLY A 182 9.84 -18.08 15.57
CA GLY A 182 10.18 -18.93 14.45
C GLY A 182 11.52 -19.60 14.75
N SER A 183 11.54 -20.92 14.80
CA SER A 183 12.79 -21.67 14.74
C SER A 183 13.40 -21.40 13.36
N GLU A 184 14.57 -20.78 13.31
CA GLU A 184 15.45 -20.88 12.15
C GLU A 184 15.78 -22.37 11.97
N GLN A 185 15.23 -22.97 10.91
CA GLN A 185 15.68 -24.21 10.30
C GLN A 185 15.68 -24.03 8.80
#